data_AF-A0A7W1IRC9-F1
#
_entry.id   AF-A0A7W1IRC9-F1
#
_cell.length_a   1.000
_cell.length_b   1.000
_cell.length_c   1.000
_cell.angle_alpha   90.00
_cell.angle_beta   90.00
_cell.angle_gamma   90.00
#
_symmetry.space_group_name_H-M   'P 1'
#
loop_
_entity.id
_entity.type
_entity.pdbx_description
1 polymer ?
#
loop_
_entity_poly.entity_id
_entity_poly.type
_entity_poly.pdbx_seq_one_letter_code
_entity_poly.pdbx_strand_id
1 'polypeptide(L)' 'MVRARIEPRRKHRAEAVLEKLGIAPSQAINMLYAQIELLKAMPFDLRIPTKKTAEAMNDVRKGRVHKAKNAADLFADLDR' A
#
# COMPACT_ATOMS: atom_id res chain seq x y z
N MET A 1 21.12 1.37 -16.58
CA MET A 1 21.21 -0.09 -16.30
C MET A 1 20.84 -0.31 -14.84
N VAL A 2 19.79 -1.10 -14.55
CA VAL A 2 19.42 -1.47 -13.17
C VAL A 2 19.92 -2.90 -12.91
N ARG A 3 20.63 -3.13 -11.80
CA ARG A 3 21.06 -4.46 -11.35
C ARG A 3 20.64 -4.64 -9.89
N ALA A 4 19.86 -5.68 -9.63
CA ALA A 4 19.39 -6.02 -8.29
C ALA A 4 19.54 -7.52 -8.04
N ARG A 5 19.88 -7.89 -6.80
CA ARG A 5 19.89 -9.30 -6.38
C ARG A 5 18.46 -9.72 -6.06
N ILE A 6 18.05 -10.86 -6.62
CA ILE A 6 16.73 -11.46 -6.38
C ILE A 6 16.89 -12.96 -6.18
N GLU A 7 16.12 -13.52 -5.25
CA GLU A 7 16.08 -14.96 -5.05
C GLU A 7 15.48 -15.66 -6.29
N PRO A 8 16.11 -16.72 -6.85
CA PRO A 8 15.70 -17.31 -8.13
C PRO A 8 14.24 -17.80 -8.17
N ARG A 9 13.73 -18.41 -7.10
CA ARG A 9 12.33 -18.88 -7.06
C ARG A 9 11.36 -17.71 -7.06
N ARG A 10 11.67 -16.62 -6.36
CA ARG A 10 10.91 -15.37 -6.36
C ARG A 10 10.87 -14.76 -7.75
N LYS A 11 12.01 -14.72 -8.45
CA LYS A 11 12.09 -14.23 -9.84
C LYS A 11 11.16 -15.04 -10.75
N HIS A 12 11.30 -16.37 -10.77
CA HIS A 12 10.47 -17.23 -11.62
C HIS A 12 8.96 -17.06 -11.37
N ARG A 13 8.54 -17.00 -10.10
CA ARG A 13 7.12 -16.80 -9.77
C ARG A 13 6.60 -15.45 -10.25
N ALA A 14 7.39 -14.39 -10.09
CA ALA A 14 7.00 -13.06 -10.54
C ALA A 14 6.91 -12.99 -12.06
N GLU A 15 7.89 -13.55 -12.78
CA GLU A 15 7.91 -13.58 -14.25
C GLU A 15 6.71 -14.36 -14.82
N ALA A 16 6.33 -15.49 -14.21
CA ALA A 16 5.15 -16.24 -14.63
C ALA A 16 3.83 -15.46 -14.45
N VAL A 17 3.74 -14.56 -13.47
CA VAL A 17 2.58 -13.67 -13.31
C VAL A 17 2.61 -12.57 -14.36
N LEU A 18 3.77 -11.95 -14.59
CA LEU A 18 3.94 -10.89 -15.58
C LEU A 18 3.66 -11.38 -17.01
N GLU A 19 4.08 -12.60 -17.34
CA GLU A 19 3.82 -13.25 -18.61
C GLU A 19 2.30 -13.41 -18.87
N LYS A 20 1.54 -13.84 -17.87
CA LYS A 20 0.07 -13.91 -17.96
C LYS A 20 -0.59 -12.55 -18.18
N LEU A 21 0.05 -11.47 -17.76
CA LEU A 21 -0.40 -10.10 -17.97
C LEU A 21 0.13 -9.50 -19.29
N GLY A 22 0.98 -10.21 -20.02
CA GLY A 22 1.63 -9.69 -21.24
C GLY A 22 2.67 -8.60 -20.96
N ILE A 23 3.22 -8.54 -19.75
CA ILE A 23 4.14 -7.49 -19.31
C ILE A 23 5.56 -8.06 -19.25
N ALA A 24 6.50 -7.41 -19.94
CA ALA A 24 7.91 -7.76 -19.80
C ALA A 24 8.47 -7.32 -18.43
N PRO A 25 9.41 -8.06 -17.81
CA PRO A 25 9.98 -7.70 -16.50
C PRO A 25 10.58 -6.29 -16.44
N SER A 26 11.23 -5.84 -17.52
CA SER A 26 11.77 -4.49 -17.62
C SER A 26 10.69 -3.41 -17.60
N GLN A 27 9.54 -3.67 -18.25
CA GLN A 27 8.40 -2.76 -18.23
C GLN A 27 7.77 -2.66 -16.84
N ALA A 28 7.61 -3.81 -16.15
CA ALA A 28 7.12 -3.81 -14.77
C ALA A 28 8.02 -2.99 -13.83
N ILE A 29 9.34 -3.08 -13.98
CA ILE A 29 10.28 -2.24 -13.21
C ILE A 29 10.07 -0.76 -13.56
N ASN A 30 10.02 -0.39 -14.84
CA ASN A 30 9.80 1.01 -15.23
C ASN A 30 8.46 1.56 -14.69
N MET A 31 7.40 0.76 -14.73
CA MET A 31 6.10 1.14 -14.15
C MET A 31 6.20 1.39 -12.64
N LEU A 32 6.96 0.56 -11.91
CA LEU A 32 7.19 0.79 -10.48
C LEU A 32 7.88 2.13 -10.23
N TYR A 33 8.92 2.47 -10.99
CA TYR A 33 9.60 3.76 -10.87
C TYR A 33 8.67 4.93 -11.21
N ALA A 34 7.87 4.81 -12.28
CA ALA A 34 6.89 5.84 -12.66
C ALA A 34 5.85 6.06 -11.54
N GLN A 35 5.40 5.00 -10.87
CA GLN A 35 4.49 5.11 -9.72
C GLN A 35 5.15 5.83 -8.54
N ILE A 36 6.42 5.54 -8.25
CA ILE A 36 7.17 6.23 -7.20
C ILE A 36 7.31 7.73 -7.52
N GLU A 37 7.62 8.07 -8.78
CA GLU A 37 7.74 9.44 -9.23
C GLU A 37 6.41 10.21 -9.14
N LEU A 38 5.32 9.56 -9.52
CA LEU A 38 3.96 10.12 -9.50
C LEU A 38 3.48 10.38 -8.07
N LEU A 39 3.62 9.38 -7.18
CA LEU A 39 3.07 9.43 -5.84
C LEU A 39 3.99 10.11 -4.83
N LYS A 40 5.27 10.32 -5.18
CA LYS A 40 6.33 10.73 -4.25
C LYS A 40 6.42 9.83 -3.01
N ALA A 41 6.04 8.57 -3.18
CA ALA A 41 5.96 7.56 -2.14
C ALA A 41 6.06 6.17 -2.77
N MET A 42 6.31 5.14 -1.97
CA MET A 42 6.25 3.77 -2.45
C MET A 42 4.79 3.38 -2.76
N PRO A 43 4.51 2.73 -3.90
CA PRO A 43 3.14 2.40 -4.33
C PRO A 43 2.55 1.18 -3.60
N PHE A 44 3.10 0.84 -2.45
CA PHE A 44 2.62 -0.17 -1.53
C PHE A 44 3.01 0.23 -0.11
N ASP A 45 2.24 -0.24 0.86
CA ASP A 45 2.50 0.09 2.26
C ASP A 45 3.83 -0.52 2.72
N LEU A 46 4.73 0.34 3.19
CA LEU A 46 6.03 -0.07 3.73
C LEU A 46 5.95 -0.42 5.22
N ARG A 47 4.83 -0.13 5.87
CA ARG A 47 4.67 -0.35 7.31
C ARG A 47 3.86 -1.62 7.50
N ILE A 48 4.39 -2.51 8.34
CA ILE A 48 3.54 -3.52 8.97
C ILE A 48 2.66 -2.76 9.96
N PRO A 49 1.31 -2.80 9.83
CA PRO A 49 0.44 -2.14 10.78
C PRO A 49 0.78 -2.62 12.20
N THR A 50 1.04 -1.68 13.10
CA THR A 50 1.21 -2.04 14.52
C THR A 50 -0.07 -2.68 15.02
N LYS A 51 0.00 -3.49 16.08
CA LYS A 51 -1.19 -4.13 16.68
C LYS A 51 -2.33 -3.12 16.90
N LYS A 52 -1.98 -1.92 17.40
CA LYS A 52 -2.91 -0.80 17.60
C LYS A 52 -3.55 -0.31 16.29
N THR A 53 -2.77 -0.19 15.21
CA THR A 53 -3.28 0.24 13.89
C THR A 53 -4.19 -0.82 13.29
N ALA A 54 -3.81 -2.10 13.39
CA ALA A 54 -4.62 -3.22 12.91
C ALA A 54 -5.94 -3.35 13.68
N GLU A 55 -5.92 -3.16 15.00
CA GLU A 55 -7.12 -3.11 15.85
C GLU A 55 -8.03 -1.94 15.45
N ALA A 56 -7.48 -0.73 15.27
CA ALA A 56 -8.25 0.43 14.82
C ALA A 56 -8.91 0.20 13.44
N MET A 57 -8.18 -0.39 12.48
CA MET A 57 -8.75 -0.75 11.17
C MET A 57 -9.89 -1.79 11.28
N ASN A 58 -9.74 -2.77 12.18
CA ASN A 58 -10.78 -3.76 12.45
C ASN A 58 -12.01 -3.13 13.11
N ASP A 59 -11.82 -2.16 14.00
CA ASP A 59 -12.90 -1.42 14.66
C ASP A 59 -13.72 -0.63 13.66
N VAL A 60 -13.05 0.07 12.74
CA VAL A 60 -13.70 0.75 11.62
C VAL A 60 -14.51 -0.24 10.77
N ARG A 61 -13.93 -1.38 10.40
CA ARG A 61 -14.63 -2.40 9.59
C ARG A 61 -15.85 -3.00 10.30
N LYS A 62 -15.81 -3.07 11.63
CA LYS A 62 -16.92 -3.53 12.48
C LYS A 62 -17.94 -2.43 12.81
N GLY A 63 -17.74 -1.21 12.31
CA GLY A 63 -18.61 -0.07 12.58
C GLY A 63 -18.46 0.51 14.00
N ARG A 64 -17.40 0.12 14.73
CA ARG A 64 -17.03 0.68 16.04
C ARG A 64 -16.29 2.00 15.84
N VAL A 65 -17.02 3.01 15.36
CA VAL A 65 -16.48 4.34 15.07
C VAL A 65 -17.26 5.39 15.87
N HIS A 66 -16.57 6.47 16.26
CA HIS A 66 -17.24 7.66 16.77
C HIS A 66 -17.97 8.35 15.63
N LYS A 67 -19.23 8.73 15.84
CA LYS A 67 -20.05 9.42 14.84
C LYS A 67 -20.20 10.88 15.27
N ALA A 68 -19.77 11.79 14.41
CA ALA A 68 -20.03 13.21 14.57
C ALA A 68 -21.12 13.65 13.58
N LYS A 69 -21.93 14.63 13.97
CA LYS A 69 -23.01 15.16 13.12
C LYS A 69 -22.48 16.02 11.97
N ASN A 70 -21.36 16.70 12.19
CA ASN A 70 -20.69 17.56 11.23
C ASN A 70 -19.21 17.77 11.62
N ALA A 71 -18.46 18.50 10.78
CA ALA A 71 -17.05 18.76 11.03
C ALA A 71 -16.80 19.55 12.33
N ALA A 72 -17.62 20.56 12.65
CA ALA A 72 -17.45 21.37 13.86
C ALA A 72 -17.63 20.54 15.14
N ASP A 73 -18.63 19.66 15.15
CA ASP A 73 -18.90 18.69 16.22
C ASP A 73 -17.72 17.71 16.40
N LEU A 74 -17.16 17.21 15.29
CA LEU A 74 -16.00 16.33 15.33
C LEU A 74 -14.77 17.01 15.94
N PHE A 75 -14.45 18.24 15.53
CA PHE A 75 -13.29 18.96 16.06
C PHE A 75 -13.45 19.29 17.54
N ALA A 76 -14.64 19.71 17.98
CA ALA A 76 -14.92 19.97 19.39
C ALA A 76 -14.74 18.72 20.30
N ASP A 77 -15.04 17.53 19.77
CA ASP A 77 -14.83 16.26 20.49
C ASP A 77 -13.36 15.80 20.51
N LEU A 78 -12.56 16.18 19.49
CA LEU A 78 -11.15 15.81 19.37
C LEU A 78 -10.20 16.73 20.16
N ASP A 79 -10.57 18.00 20.33
CA ASP A 79 -9.78 19.01 21.05
C ASP A 79 -9.99 18.96 22.59
N ARG A 80 -10.59 17.88 23.10
CA ARG A 80 -10.83 17.64 24.54
C ARG A 80 -9.74 16.85 25.23
#